data_AF-A0A7C3BX59-F1
#
_entry.id   AF-A0A7C3BX59-F1
#
_cell.length_a   1.000
_cell.length_b   1.000
_cell.length_c   1.000
_cell.angle_alpha   90.00
_cell.angle_beta   90.00
_cell.angle_gamma   90.00
#
_symmetry.space_group_name_H-M   'P 1'
#
loop_
_entity.id
_entity.type
_entity.pdbx_description
1 polymer ?
#
loop_
_entity_poly.entity_id
_entity_poly.type
_entity_poly.pdbx_seq_one_letter_code
_entity_poly.pdbx_strand_id
1 'polypeptide(L)' 'MKFNVGDKIIYEDVDLNLFKGEIVDIWRNDDEETTAYFVVTDSGLYIHFKPSSLEWCSLDESVPGPREYASNYLEFE' A
#
# COMPACT_ATOMS: atom_id res chain seq x y z
N MET A 1 -0.17 -11.87 5.86
CA MET A 1 -0.61 -10.48 5.61
C MET A 1 -1.21 -10.42 4.22
N LYS A 2 -2.30 -9.68 4.00
CA LYS A 2 -2.95 -9.56 2.69
C LYS A 2 -3.24 -8.08 2.44
N PHE A 3 -2.73 -7.56 1.32
CA PHE A 3 -3.00 -6.18 0.90
C PHE A 3 -4.25 -6.11 0.02
N ASN A 4 -4.88 -4.94 0.00
CA ASN A 4 -6.02 -4.58 -0.81
C ASN A 4 -5.66 -3.39 -1.71
N VAL A 5 -6.42 -3.24 -2.81
CA VAL A 5 -6.33 -2.03 -3.62
C VAL A 5 -6.71 -0.82 -2.76
N GLY A 6 -5.91 0.24 -2.83
CA GLY A 6 -6.00 1.44 -1.99
C GLY A 6 -5.20 1.38 -0.69
N ASP A 7 -4.62 0.23 -0.34
CA ASP A 7 -3.74 0.16 0.83
C ASP A 7 -2.44 0.93 0.55
N LYS A 8 -2.02 1.73 1.52
CA LYS A 8 -0.73 2.41 1.50
C LYS A 8 0.31 1.53 2.16
N ILE A 9 1.43 1.34 1.47
CA ILE A 9 2.50 0.45 1.90
C ILE A 9 3.84 1.16 1.90
N ILE A 10 4.74 0.60 2.70
CA ILE A 10 6.18 0.83 2.62
C ILE A 10 6.78 -0.46 2.07
N TYR A 11 7.48 -0.35 0.94
CA TYR A 11 8.21 -1.44 0.28
C TYR A 11 9.72 -1.23 0.46
N GLU A 12 10.42 -2.23 0.98
CA GLU A 12 11.88 -2.27 1.03
C GLU A 12 12.42 -3.12 -0.14
N ASP A 13 13.27 -2.53 -0.97
CA ASP A 13 13.95 -3.27 -2.04
C ASP A 13 15.23 -3.96 -1.53
N VAL A 14 15.82 -4.86 -2.33
CA VAL A 14 17.04 -5.62 -2.03
C VAL A 14 18.25 -4.73 -1.71
N ASP A 15 18.24 -3.48 -2.19
CA ASP A 15 19.26 -2.46 -1.90
C ASP A 15 18.96 -1.65 -0.61
N LEU A 16 18.01 -2.09 0.22
CA LEU A 16 17.53 -1.41 1.43
C LEU A 16 16.94 -0.02 1.17
N ASN A 17 16.46 0.21 -0.04
CA ASN A 17 15.73 1.43 -0.39
C ASN A 17 14.27 1.30 0.01
N LEU A 18 13.75 2.29 0.74
CA LEU A 18 12.36 2.34 1.16
C LEU A 18 11.54 3.19 0.20
N PHE A 19 10.48 2.59 -0.33
CA PHE A 19 9.52 3.23 -1.22
C PHE A 19 8.15 3.27 -0.57
N LYS A 20 7.54 4.45 -0.56
CA LYS A 20 6.14 4.62 -0.14
C LYS A 20 5.24 4.67 -1.36
N GLY A 21 4.09 4.01 -1.28
CA GLY A 21 3.13 4.01 -2.36
C GLY A 21 1.78 3.39 -1.99
N GLU A 22 0.89 3.37 -2.97
CA GLU A 22 -0.47 2.84 -2.87
C GLU A 22 -0.68 1.67 -3.83
N ILE A 23 -1.30 0.58 -3.36
CA ILE A 23 -1.68 -0.55 -4.21
C ILE A 23 -2.77 -0.10 -5.18
N VAL A 24 -2.52 -0.12 -6.48
CA VAL A 24 -3.48 0.27 -7.52
C VAL A 24 -4.17 -0.92 -8.20
N ASP A 25 -3.52 -2.09 -8.20
CA ASP A 25 -4.07 -3.31 -8.80
C ASP A 25 -3.47 -4.57 -8.16
N ILE A 26 -4.22 -5.67 -8.22
CA ILE A 26 -3.81 -6.99 -7.69
C ILE A 26 -4.16 -8.04 -8.74
N TRP A 27 -3.14 -8.62 -9.35
CA TRP A 27 -3.33 -9.69 -10.33
C TRP A 27 -3.53 -11.03 -9.65
N ARG A 28 -4.42 -11.84 -10.23
CA ARG A 28 -4.76 -13.18 -9.76
C ARG A 28 -4.71 -14.19 -10.91
N ASN A 29 -4.40 -15.45 -10.61
CA ASN A 29 -4.52 -16.55 -11.56
C ASN A 29 -5.98 -17.09 -11.62
N ASP A 30 -6.22 -18.10 -12.45
CA ASP A 30 -7.53 -18.75 -12.59
C ASP A 30 -8.02 -19.44 -11.30
N ASP A 31 -7.10 -19.76 -10.38
CA ASP A 31 -7.37 -20.30 -9.04
C ASP A 31 -7.63 -19.21 -7.98
N GLU A 32 -7.79 -17.95 -8.41
CA GLU A 32 -7.98 -16.76 -7.56
C GLU A 32 -6.80 -16.42 -6.61
N GLU A 33 -5.64 -17.05 -6.80
CA GLU A 33 -4.43 -16.76 -6.03
C GLU A 33 -3.76 -15.48 -6.54
N THR A 34 -3.36 -14.59 -5.61
CA THR A 34 -2.62 -13.38 -5.98
C THR A 34 -1.27 -13.75 -6.60
N THR A 35 -0.98 -13.23 -7.79
CA THR A 35 0.28 -13.44 -8.50
C THR A 35 1.20 -12.22 -8.48
N ALA A 36 0.62 -11.01 -8.40
CA ALA A 36 1.36 -9.76 -8.28
C ALA A 36 0.53 -8.64 -7.64
N TYR A 37 1.22 -7.72 -6.96
CA TYR A 37 0.68 -6.45 -6.49
C TYR A 37 1.30 -5.32 -7.30
N PHE A 38 0.50 -4.35 -7.73
CA PHE A 38 0.95 -3.17 -8.44
C PHE A 38 0.80 -1.94 -7.56
N VAL A 39 1.85 -1.13 -7.50
CA VAL A 39 1.93 0.01 -6.60
C VAL A 39 2.38 1.23 -7.38
N VAL A 40 1.69 2.34 -7.16
CA VAL A 40 2.18 3.65 -7.57
C VAL A 40 2.86 4.28 -6.37
N THR A 41 4.15 4.60 -6.51
CA THR A 41 4.91 5.29 -5.47
C THR A 41 4.53 6.77 -5.42
N ASP A 42 4.79 7.44 -4.30
CA ASP A 42 4.56 8.90 -4.17
C ASP A 42 5.37 9.72 -5.19
N SER A 43 6.48 9.16 -5.69
CA SER A 43 7.30 9.74 -6.77
C SER A 43 6.69 9.56 -8.17
N GLY A 44 5.54 8.88 -8.29
CA GLY A 44 4.88 8.57 -9.56
C GLY A 44 5.47 7.38 -10.32
N LEU A 45 6.38 6.61 -9.71
CA LEU A 45 6.91 5.38 -10.31
C LEU A 45 5.96 4.22 -10.07
N TYR A 46 5.80 3.38 -11.10
CA TYR A 46 5.05 2.13 -11.00
C TYR A 46 6.00 0.99 -10.66
N ILE A 47 5.70 0.30 -9.57
CA ILE A 47 6.41 -0.90 -9.15
C ILE A 47 5.41 -2.07 -9.08
N HIS A 48 5.90 -3.28 -9.30
CA HIS A 48 5.12 -4.48 -9.02
C HIS A 48 5.98 -5.50 -8.29
N PHE A 49 5.38 -6.24 -7.38
CA PHE A 49 6.09 -7.28 -6.63
C PHE A 49 5.21 -8.52 -6.44
N LYS A 50 5.89 -9.65 -6.20
CA LYS A 50 5.24 -10.95 -6.01
C LYS A 50 4.82 -11.14 -4.55
N PRO A 51 3.82 -12.00 -4.27
CA PRO A 51 3.45 -12.36 -2.90
C PRO A 51 4.61 -12.92 -2.05
N SER A 52 5.60 -13.55 -2.69
CA SER A 52 6.79 -14.04 -2.01
C SER A 52 7.64 -12.92 -1.39
N SER A 53 7.48 -11.67 -1.84
CA SER A 53 8.19 -10.48 -1.35
C SER A 53 7.39 -9.70 -0.29
N LEU A 54 6.29 -10.26 0.21
CA LEU A 54 5.45 -9.60 1.23
C LEU A 54 6.19 -9.35 2.54
N GLU A 55 7.23 -10.13 2.84
CA GLU A 55 8.08 -9.93 4.02
C GLU A 55 8.84 -8.59 4.00
N TRP A 56 9.02 -7.97 2.83
CA TRP A 56 9.66 -6.66 2.68
C TRP A 56 8.63 -5.52 2.58
N CYS A 57 7.36 -5.83 2.84
CA CYS A 57 6.26 -4.87 2.74
C CYS A 57 5.60 -4.70 4.12
N SER A 58 5.33 -3.45 4.50
CA SER A 58 4.54 -3.11 5.67
C SER A 58 3.41 -2.15 5.29
N LEU A 59 2.27 -2.21 5.99
CA LEU A 59 1.25 -1.18 5.85
C LEU A 59 1.78 0.12 6.46
N ASP A 60 1.59 1.25 5.77
CA ASP A 60 1.84 2.56 6.36
C ASP A 60 0.65 2.92 7.26
N GLU A 61 0.74 2.55 8.54
CA GLU A 61 -0.29 2.82 9.56
C GLU A 61 -0.38 4.32 9.93
N SER A 62 0.42 5.20 9.31
CA SER A 62 0.37 6.66 9.54
C SER A 62 -0.83 7.33 8.86
N VAL A 63 -1.71 6.56 8.21
CA VAL A 63 -2.91 7.06 7.56
C VAL A 63 -4.13 6.60 8.35
N PRO A 64 -4.89 7.50 9.00
CA PRO A 64 -6.17 7.12 9.56
C PRO A 64 -7.01 6.53 8.43
N GLY A 65 -7.50 5.31 8.63
CA GLY A 65 -8.32 4.61 7.63
C GLY A 65 -9.53 5.45 7.18
N PRO A 66 -10.23 5.05 6.11
CA PRO A 66 -11.26 5.87 5.46
C PRO A 66 -12.58 6.06 6.25
N ARG A 67 -12.54 6.08 7.58
CA ARG A 67 -13.65 6.45 8.46
C ARG A 67 -13.12 7.03 9.77
N GLU A 68 -12.81 8.32 9.80
CA GLU A 68 -13.15 9.26 10.90
C GLU A 68 -13.20 10.70 10.34
N TYR A 69 -14.06 10.94 9.34
CA TYR A 69 -14.67 12.27 9.18
C TYR A 69 -15.89 12.32 10.11
N ALA A 70 -15.65 12.64 11.39
CA ALA A 70 -16.68 13.14 12.27
C ALA A 70 -16.05 14.13 13.24
N SER A 71 -16.28 15.41 12.93
CA SER A 71 -16.31 16.52 13.89
C SER A 71 -15.02 16.85 14.63
N ASN A 72 -14.31 17.85 14.12
CA ASN A 72 -14.01 19.05 14.91
C ASN A 72 -13.71 20.22 13.98
N TYR A 73 -14.77 20.76 13.39
CA TYR A 73 -14.90 22.22 13.35
C TYR A 73 -15.21 22.64 14.78
N LEU A 74 -14.26 23.33 15.43
CA LEU A 74 -14.30 24.06 16.72
C LEU A 74 -12.89 23.89 17.31
N GLU A 75 -12.04 24.91 17.50
CA GLU A 75 -12.22 26.34 17.60
C GLU A 75 -10.94 27.04 17.12
N PHE A 76 -11.13 28.12 16.36
CA PHE A 76 -10.24 29.27 16.42
C PHE A 76 -10.27 29.81 17.85
N GLU A 77 -9.11 29.97 18.49
CA GLU A 77 -8.65 31.19 19.20
C GLU A 77 -7.26 30.97 19.82
#